data_AF-Q10A67-F1
#
_entry.id   AF-Q10A67-F1
#
_cell.length_a   1.000
_cell.length_b   1.000
_cell.length_c   1.000
_cell.angle_alpha   90.00
_cell.angle_beta   90.00
_cell.angle_gamma   90.00
#
_symmetry.space_group_name_H-M   'P 1'
#
loop_
_entity.id
_entity.type
_entity.pdbx_description
1 polymer ?
#
loop_
_entity_poly.entity_id
_entity_poly.type
_entity_poly.pdbx_seq_one_letter_code
_entity_poly.pdbx_strand_id
1 'polypeptide(L)'
;MIQSNVYKYLSTLLEWRECFEDEALEEEKELGMSNHKGDGEPKAVQSTSSLYSLNQRLMHFANWLLEIVALGNLDAFFPAATREYAPIVEEVWKDPAIQATYKRKNELHFLPDVASYFLDRVVEISSNEYEPTETDILYAEGVNQWNGLSTLEFSLDDRGPLSDSYADKAGNPAIQTKYQLIRMNSKGLTGGFKCLGMLEDIRAIIFCISLADYDQTWVQSSGEPCNKMIASRDLFEDVIRHPSFEDTPCVLLLNKYDAFEEKISRVPLTVCEWFADFSPVRPHHTSQTSLASHAYYYVAVKFKDLYSSVADGRKLFVFQTKALERRTVDDAFRYIREVLRWDDVKNSDAGYCSADESSYSVDMTTSPS
;
A
#
# COMPACT_ATOMS: atom_id res chain seq x y z
N MET A 1 7.75 2.44 19.99
CA MET A 1 7.49 1.64 18.77
C MET A 1 8.16 2.23 17.53
N ILE A 2 7.90 3.50 17.19
CA ILE A 2 8.62 4.21 16.11
C ILE A 2 10.14 4.10 16.30
N GLN A 3 10.63 4.39 17.51
CA GLN A 3 12.05 4.24 17.87
C GLN A 3 12.61 2.83 17.57
N SER A 4 11.91 1.76 17.95
CA SER A 4 12.34 0.37 17.67
C SER A 4 12.34 0.06 16.17
N ASN A 5 11.37 0.58 15.41
CA ASN A 5 11.29 0.37 13.96
C ASN A 5 12.49 0.96 13.21
N VAL A 6 13.07 2.08 13.67
CA VAL A 6 14.28 2.65 13.05
C VAL A 6 15.42 1.63 13.00
N TYR A 7 15.61 0.87 14.08
CA TYR A 7 16.64 -0.17 14.14
C TYR A 7 16.32 -1.37 13.26
N LYS A 8 15.04 -1.70 13.08
CA LYS A 8 14.60 -2.73 12.11
C LYS A 8 14.91 -2.29 10.67
N TYR A 9 14.71 -1.02 10.34
CA TYR A 9 15.05 -0.50 9.01
C TYR A 9 16.56 -0.54 8.77
N LEU A 10 17.33 -0.14 9.79
CA LEU A 10 18.79 -0.18 9.72
C LEU A 10 19.32 -1.62 9.61
N SER A 11 18.77 -2.57 10.36
CA SER A 11 19.21 -3.96 10.30
C SER A 11 18.98 -4.54 8.92
N THR A 12 17.80 -4.30 8.31
CA THR A 12 17.55 -4.71 6.92
C THR A 12 18.57 -4.10 5.96
N LEU A 13 18.90 -2.81 6.10
CA LEU A 13 19.94 -2.19 5.26
C LEU A 13 21.31 -2.82 5.43
N LEU A 14 21.67 -3.23 6.65
CA LEU A 14 22.96 -3.86 6.94
C LEU A 14 23.03 -5.28 6.38
N GLU A 15 21.97 -6.08 6.54
CA GLU A 15 21.87 -7.44 5.96
C GLU A 15 22.08 -7.39 4.44
N TRP A 16 21.35 -6.51 3.76
CA TRP A 16 21.46 -6.40 2.31
C TRP A 16 22.77 -5.80 1.85
N ARG A 17 23.41 -4.96 2.66
CA ARG A 17 24.76 -4.49 2.37
C ARG A 17 25.74 -5.67 2.34
N GLU A 18 25.67 -6.60 3.29
CA GLU A 18 26.54 -7.80 3.28
C GLU A 18 26.30 -8.63 2.01
N CYS A 19 25.04 -8.82 1.60
CA CYS A 19 24.72 -9.51 0.36
C CYS A 19 25.30 -8.82 -0.89
N PHE A 20 25.21 -7.49 -0.99
CA PHE A 20 25.76 -6.76 -2.14
C PHE A 20 27.28 -6.69 -2.14
N GLU A 21 27.90 -6.75 -0.96
CA GLU A 21 29.35 -6.88 -0.84
C GLU A 21 29.82 -8.25 -1.36
N ASP A 22 29.12 -9.32 -0.99
CA ASP A 22 29.40 -10.67 -1.49
C ASP A 22 29.18 -10.77 -3.01
N GLU A 23 28.08 -10.21 -3.54
CA GLU A 23 27.79 -10.13 -4.98
C GLU A 23 28.92 -9.42 -5.75
N ALA A 24 29.37 -8.25 -5.26
CA ALA A 24 30.45 -7.50 -5.89
C ALA A 24 31.79 -8.27 -5.88
N LEU A 25 32.08 -8.99 -4.80
CA LEU A 25 33.28 -9.83 -4.69
C LEU A 25 33.23 -11.05 -5.61
N GLU A 26 32.04 -11.60 -5.87
CA GLU A 26 31.86 -12.67 -6.86
C GLU A 26 32.06 -12.16 -8.29
N GLU A 27 31.48 -11.01 -8.65
CA GLU A 27 31.69 -10.38 -9.96
C GLU A 27 33.17 -10.07 -10.25
N GLU A 28 33.91 -9.56 -9.25
CA GLU A 28 35.35 -9.31 -9.38
C GLU A 28 36.16 -10.60 -9.61
N LYS A 29 35.78 -11.71 -8.96
CA LYS A 29 36.42 -13.01 -9.16
C LYS A 29 36.14 -13.56 -10.58
N GLU A 30 34.91 -13.43 -11.07
CA GLU A 30 34.54 -13.89 -12.42
C GLU A 30 35.28 -13.11 -13.52
N LEU A 31 35.38 -11.78 -13.38
CA LEU A 31 36.16 -10.91 -14.28
C LEU A 31 37.66 -11.21 -14.23
N GLY A 32 38.19 -11.55 -13.04
CA GLY A 32 39.58 -11.98 -12.85
C GLY A 32 39.89 -13.31 -13.55
N MET A 33 38.95 -14.26 -13.57
CA MET A 33 39.12 -15.54 -14.25
C MET A 33 39.02 -15.43 -15.78
N SER A 34 38.27 -14.45 -16.31
CA SER A 34 38.20 -14.19 -17.77
C SER A 34 39.49 -13.58 -18.35
N ASN A 35 40.31 -12.91 -17.53
CA ASN A 35 41.52 -12.21 -17.99
C ASN A 35 42.80 -13.07 -17.94
N HIS A 36 42.76 -14.31 -17.41
CA HIS A 36 43.92 -15.21 -17.35
C HIS A 36 44.08 -16.11 -18.59
N LYS A 37 44.09 -15.50 -19.79
CA LYS A 37 44.65 -16.11 -21.01
C LYS A 37 45.81 -15.32 -21.64
N GLY A 38 46.33 -14.30 -20.96
CA GLY A 38 47.52 -13.56 -21.37
C GLY A 38 48.57 -13.53 -20.27
N ASP A 39 49.76 -14.05 -20.59
CA ASP A 39 50.94 -14.13 -19.73
C ASP A 39 51.45 -12.73 -19.33
N GLY A 40 51.63 -12.48 -18.03
CA GLY A 40 52.13 -11.21 -17.51
C GLY A 40 52.04 -11.09 -15.98
N GLU A 41 53.16 -10.73 -15.35
CA GLU A 41 53.46 -10.69 -13.91
C GLU A 41 52.36 -10.22 -12.94
N PRO A 42 52.38 -10.70 -11.67
CA PRO A 42 51.41 -10.31 -10.66
C PRO A 42 51.68 -8.87 -10.21
N LYS A 43 50.98 -7.89 -10.80
CA LYS A 43 50.83 -6.58 -10.18
C LYS A 43 49.95 -6.73 -8.95
N ALA A 44 50.47 -6.32 -7.80
CA ALA A 44 49.73 -6.22 -6.55
C ALA A 44 48.40 -5.51 -6.79
N VAL A 45 47.29 -6.27 -6.69
CA VAL A 45 45.95 -5.72 -6.63
C VAL A 45 45.91 -4.88 -5.36
N GLN A 46 45.99 -3.56 -5.51
CA GLN A 46 45.64 -2.65 -4.44
C GLN A 46 44.23 -3.04 -4.02
N SER A 47 44.05 -3.42 -2.76
CA SER A 47 42.75 -3.64 -2.14
C SER A 47 41.94 -2.36 -2.31
N THR A 48 41.19 -2.26 -3.40
CA THR A 48 40.15 -1.27 -3.57
C THR A 48 39.13 -1.64 -2.52
N SER A 49 39.09 -0.86 -1.44
CA SER A 49 38.04 -0.97 -0.44
C SER A 49 36.72 -1.11 -1.19
N SER A 50 36.05 -2.26 -1.05
CA SER A 50 34.78 -2.54 -1.70
C SER A 50 33.86 -1.33 -1.51
N LEU A 51 33.06 -1.01 -2.52
CA LEU A 51 32.11 0.13 -2.46
C LEU A 51 31.19 0.05 -1.22
N TYR A 52 31.03 -1.15 -0.67
CA TYR A 52 30.22 -1.49 0.50
C TYR A 52 31.02 -1.63 1.81
N SER A 53 32.32 -1.33 1.83
CA SER A 53 33.14 -1.43 3.05
C SER A 53 32.79 -0.33 4.07
N LEU A 54 32.59 -0.74 5.33
CA LEU A 54 32.40 0.18 6.46
C LEU A 54 33.69 0.31 7.28
N ASN A 55 33.82 1.44 7.98
CA ASN A 55 34.85 1.60 8.99
C ASN A 55 34.71 0.54 10.10
N GLN A 56 35.83 0.03 10.63
CA GLN A 56 35.90 -0.94 11.73
C GLN A 56 34.94 -0.65 12.89
N ARG A 57 34.82 0.63 13.31
CA ARG A 57 33.89 1.01 14.39
C ARG A 57 32.43 0.77 14.01
N LEU A 58 32.05 1.14 12.78
CA LEU A 58 30.68 0.96 12.27
C LEU A 58 30.40 -0.52 11.99
N MET A 59 31.40 -1.30 11.55
CA MET A 59 31.31 -2.75 11.42
C MET A 59 31.01 -3.45 12.75
N HIS A 60 31.69 -3.08 13.83
CA HIS A 60 31.41 -3.67 15.14
C HIS A 60 29.97 -3.40 15.60
N PHE A 61 29.47 -2.18 15.37
CA PHE A 61 28.08 -1.84 15.68
C PHE A 61 27.09 -2.60 14.77
N ALA A 62 27.38 -2.70 13.48
CA ALA A 62 26.55 -3.42 12.52
C ALA A 62 26.38 -4.89 12.90
N ASN A 63 27.49 -5.60 13.16
CA ASN A 63 27.46 -7.00 13.55
C ASN A 63 26.67 -7.21 14.86
N TRP A 64 26.90 -6.34 15.84
CA TRP A 64 26.16 -6.37 17.11
C TRP A 64 24.65 -6.18 16.91
N LEU A 65 24.25 -5.25 16.04
CA LEU A 65 22.84 -5.00 15.76
C LEU A 65 22.19 -6.21 15.07
N LEU A 66 22.88 -6.81 14.08
CA LEU A 66 22.42 -8.00 13.37
C LEU A 66 22.28 -9.21 14.31
N GLU A 67 23.23 -9.40 15.24
CA GLU A 67 23.14 -10.44 16.27
C GLU A 67 21.90 -10.26 17.17
N ILE A 68 21.59 -9.03 17.59
CA ILE A 68 20.40 -8.76 18.42
C ILE A 68 19.11 -9.06 17.66
N VAL A 69 19.04 -8.70 16.38
CA VAL A 69 17.89 -8.97 15.51
C VAL A 69 17.70 -10.47 15.35
N ALA A 70 18.78 -11.21 15.08
CA ALA A 70 18.76 -12.66 14.94
C ALA A 70 18.33 -13.38 16.23
N LEU A 71 18.68 -12.84 17.40
CA LEU A 71 18.24 -13.34 18.70
C LEU A 71 16.77 -13.00 19.03
N GLY A 72 16.09 -12.18 18.21
CA GLY A 72 14.71 -11.75 18.44
C GLY A 72 14.53 -10.83 19.65
N ASN A 73 15.62 -10.28 20.20
CA ASN A 73 15.61 -9.51 21.45
C ASN A 73 15.55 -7.99 21.22
N LEU A 74 15.30 -7.54 19.99
CA LEU A 74 15.33 -6.11 19.64
C LEU A 74 14.40 -5.26 20.55
N ASP A 75 13.19 -5.76 20.82
CA ASP A 75 12.21 -5.06 21.66
C ASP A 75 12.54 -5.09 23.16
N ALA A 76 13.54 -5.89 23.58
CA ALA A 76 14.06 -5.88 24.95
C ALA A 76 15.17 -4.82 25.17
N PHE A 77 15.92 -4.47 24.11
CA PHE A 77 16.99 -3.46 24.17
C PHE A 77 16.51 -2.06 23.79
N PHE A 78 15.56 -1.95 22.87
CA PHE A 78 14.96 -0.69 22.45
C PHE A 78 13.54 -0.58 23.02
N PRO A 79 13.20 0.54 23.70
CA PRO A 79 13.75 1.87 23.49
C PRO A 79 14.85 2.34 24.48
N ALA A 80 15.28 1.54 25.45
CA ALA A 80 16.19 1.99 26.50
C ALA A 80 17.57 2.44 25.98
N ALA A 81 18.11 1.73 24.98
CA ALA A 81 19.43 2.01 24.41
C ALA A 81 19.41 2.96 23.19
N THR A 82 18.22 3.40 22.74
CA THR A 82 18.04 4.19 21.51
C THR A 82 18.93 5.42 21.49
N ARG A 83 18.98 6.16 22.61
CA ARG A 83 19.72 7.41 22.73
C ARG A 83 21.24 7.24 22.61
N GLU A 84 21.78 6.17 23.18
CA GLU A 84 23.23 5.94 23.20
C GLU A 84 23.76 5.63 21.80
N TYR A 85 22.98 4.90 21.03
CA TYR A 85 23.35 4.47 19.69
C TYR A 85 22.88 5.41 18.59
N ALA A 86 21.98 6.36 18.85
CA ALA A 86 21.43 7.26 17.83
C ALA A 86 22.51 8.01 17.00
N PRO A 87 23.60 8.55 17.59
CA PRO A 87 24.66 9.19 16.80
C PRO A 87 25.40 8.18 15.91
N ILE A 88 25.59 6.95 16.40
CA ILE A 88 26.24 5.88 15.62
C ILE A 88 25.33 5.47 14.47
N VAL A 89 24.01 5.35 14.69
CA VAL A 89 23.05 5.06 13.63
C VAL A 89 23.03 6.15 12.57
N GLU A 90 23.08 7.42 12.98
CA GLU A 90 23.16 8.55 12.05
C GLU A 90 24.44 8.48 11.18
N GLU A 91 25.57 8.14 11.79
CA GLU A 91 26.83 7.94 11.07
C GLU A 91 26.77 6.75 10.11
N VAL A 92 26.19 5.62 10.51
CA VAL A 92 25.99 4.45 9.64
C VAL A 92 25.07 4.82 8.47
N TRP A 93 23.97 5.51 8.73
CA TRP A 93 23.04 5.92 7.67
C TRP A 93 23.69 6.85 6.65
N LYS A 94 24.54 7.78 7.09
CA LYS A 94 25.27 8.73 6.22
C LYS A 94 26.46 8.09 5.49
N ASP A 95 26.83 6.86 5.82
CA ASP A 95 27.97 6.18 5.21
C ASP A 95 27.74 5.89 3.71
N PRO A 96 28.74 6.11 2.83
CA PRO A 96 28.63 5.84 1.40
C PRO A 96 28.18 4.42 1.05
N ALA A 97 28.60 3.41 1.82
CA ALA A 97 28.24 2.02 1.60
C ALA A 97 26.72 1.82 1.79
N ILE A 98 26.17 2.36 2.87
CA ILE A 98 24.74 2.24 3.19
C ILE A 98 23.90 3.05 2.22
N GLN A 99 24.35 4.24 1.83
CA GLN A 99 23.68 5.05 0.82
C GLN A 99 23.70 4.37 -0.56
N ALA A 100 24.75 3.64 -0.90
CA ALA A 100 24.79 2.82 -2.11
C ALA A 100 23.79 1.66 -2.05
N THR A 101 23.72 0.93 -0.93
CA THR A 101 22.71 -0.11 -0.69
C THR A 101 21.30 0.46 -0.80
N TYR A 102 21.03 1.62 -0.20
CA TYR A 102 19.72 2.27 -0.27
C TYR A 102 19.34 2.73 -1.69
N LYS A 103 20.30 3.04 -2.58
CA LYS A 103 19.99 3.33 -3.99
C LYS A 103 19.38 2.13 -4.71
N ARG A 104 19.74 0.91 -4.29
CA ARG A 104 19.16 -0.36 -4.75
C ARG A 104 17.91 -0.76 -3.93
N LYS A 105 17.22 0.18 -3.26
CA LYS A 105 16.06 -0.11 -2.40
C LYS A 105 14.92 -0.92 -3.03
N ASN A 106 14.81 -0.92 -4.35
CA ASN A 106 13.80 -1.72 -5.05
C ASN A 106 14.04 -3.24 -4.91
N GLU A 107 15.29 -3.64 -4.67
CA GLU A 107 15.69 -5.04 -4.43
C GLU A 107 15.55 -5.42 -2.94
N LEU A 108 15.55 -4.42 -2.04
CA LEU A 108 15.48 -4.61 -0.60
C LEU A 108 14.08 -5.04 -0.17
N HIS A 109 13.84 -6.35 -0.14
CA HIS A 109 12.61 -6.88 0.45
C HIS A 109 12.53 -6.48 1.93
N PHE A 110 11.31 -6.13 2.38
CA PHE A 110 10.96 -5.71 3.75
C PHE A 110 11.33 -4.28 4.19
N LEU A 111 12.10 -3.51 3.41
CA LEU A 111 12.35 -2.10 3.74
C LEU A 111 11.14 -1.22 3.33
N PRO A 112 10.50 -0.48 4.28
CA PRO A 112 9.41 0.42 3.92
C PRO A 112 9.89 1.67 3.17
N ASP A 113 9.04 2.24 2.32
CA ASP A 113 9.34 3.48 1.58
C ASP A 113 9.65 4.66 2.52
N VAL A 114 9.01 4.67 3.68
CA VAL A 114 9.16 5.68 4.75
C VAL A 114 10.47 5.53 5.56
N ALA A 115 11.29 4.51 5.30
CA ALA A 115 12.48 4.25 6.09
C ALA A 115 13.45 5.45 6.11
N SER A 116 13.66 6.12 4.98
CA SER A 116 14.55 7.29 4.90
C SER A 116 14.06 8.43 5.78
N TYR A 117 12.74 8.69 5.81
CA TYR A 117 12.14 9.75 6.62
C TYR A 117 12.50 9.60 8.11
N PHE A 118 12.47 8.38 8.63
CA PHE A 118 12.83 8.12 10.02
C PHE A 118 14.35 8.05 10.24
N LEU A 119 15.12 7.48 9.31
CA LEU A 119 16.57 7.37 9.42
C LEU A 119 17.26 8.74 9.36
N ASP A 120 16.75 9.66 8.54
CA ASP A 120 17.24 11.05 8.45
C ASP A 120 17.04 11.84 9.76
N ARG A 121 16.06 11.44 10.57
CA ARG A 121 15.69 12.09 11.85
C ARG A 121 15.99 11.21 13.06
N VAL A 122 16.89 10.22 12.94
CA VAL A 122 17.12 9.23 14.00
C VAL A 122 17.51 9.86 15.33
N VAL A 123 18.32 10.92 15.34
CA VAL A 123 18.75 11.59 16.58
C VAL A 123 17.57 12.27 17.28
N GLU A 124 16.69 12.92 16.52
CA GLU A 124 15.49 13.58 17.03
C GLU A 124 14.50 12.54 17.58
N ILE A 125 14.22 11.49 16.81
CA ILE A 125 13.29 10.41 17.18
C ILE A 125 13.79 9.64 18.41
N SER A 126 15.11 9.56 18.60
CA SER A 126 15.73 8.87 19.74
C SER A 126 15.82 9.71 21.02
N SER A 127 15.33 10.95 21.01
CA SER A 127 15.29 11.82 22.19
C SER A 127 14.24 11.35 23.20
N ASN A 128 14.46 11.63 24.49
CA ASN A 128 13.48 11.31 25.54
C ASN A 128 12.27 12.26 25.52
N GLU A 129 12.47 13.46 24.98
CA GLU A 129 11.48 14.51 24.80
C GLU A 129 10.79 14.41 23.43
N TYR A 130 11.05 13.33 22.67
CA TYR A 130 10.43 13.12 21.37
C TYR A 130 8.92 12.88 21.51
N GLU A 131 8.15 13.80 20.94
CA GLU A 131 6.70 13.67 20.79
C GLU A 131 6.37 13.46 19.30
N PRO A 132 5.81 12.30 18.91
CA PRO A 132 5.50 12.02 17.52
C PRO A 132 4.54 13.06 16.93
N THR A 133 4.92 13.64 15.79
CA THR A 133 4.04 14.54 15.03
C THR A 133 2.93 13.76 14.33
N GLU A 134 1.89 14.44 13.84
CA GLU A 134 0.84 13.81 13.02
C GLU A 134 1.44 13.05 11.83
N THR A 135 2.47 13.61 11.19
CA THR A 135 3.18 12.96 10.07
C THR A 135 3.93 11.71 10.52
N ASP A 136 4.60 11.75 11.67
CA ASP A 136 5.30 10.58 12.22
C ASP A 136 4.32 9.45 12.52
N ILE A 137 3.13 9.77 13.05
CA ILE A 137 2.05 8.81 13.32
C ILE A 137 1.53 8.20 12.02
N LEU A 138 1.31 9.00 10.98
CA LEU A 138 0.85 8.51 9.67
C LEU A 138 1.89 7.63 8.97
N TYR A 139 3.17 7.96 9.12
CA TYR A 139 4.27 7.27 8.44
C TYR A 139 4.67 5.99 9.15
N ALA A 140 4.30 5.83 10.42
CA ALA A 140 4.67 4.66 11.20
C ALA A 140 3.87 3.42 10.75
N GLU A 141 4.32 2.78 9.66
CA GLU A 141 3.76 1.53 9.17
C GLU A 141 4.04 0.38 10.15
N GLY A 142 3.10 -0.57 10.26
CA GLY A 142 3.28 -1.79 11.05
C GLY A 142 3.29 -1.64 12.58
N VAL A 143 3.09 -0.42 13.10
CA VAL A 143 2.94 -0.14 14.55
C VAL A 143 1.76 -0.92 15.14
N ASN A 144 0.69 -1.08 14.38
CA ASN A 144 -0.46 -1.85 14.84
C ASN A 144 -0.31 -3.31 14.41
N GLN A 145 0.43 -4.11 15.20
CA GLN A 145 0.34 -5.59 15.19
C GLN A 145 -1.01 -6.08 15.76
N TRP A 146 -2.07 -5.29 15.58
CA TRP A 146 -3.39 -5.64 16.08
C TRP A 146 -3.98 -6.69 15.16
N ASN A 147 -4.18 -7.88 15.71
CA ASN A 147 -4.79 -9.02 15.03
C ASN A 147 -6.33 -9.05 15.22
N GLY A 148 -6.92 -7.97 15.75
CA GLY A 148 -8.36 -7.88 16.01
C GLY A 148 -9.10 -6.87 15.11
N LEU A 149 -10.41 -6.75 15.33
CA LEU A 149 -11.24 -5.68 14.75
C LEU A 149 -10.98 -4.38 15.51
N SER A 150 -11.00 -3.26 14.78
CA SER A 150 -11.02 -1.92 15.38
C SER A 150 -12.09 -1.09 14.71
N THR A 151 -12.82 -0.31 15.52
CA THR A 151 -14.00 0.41 15.08
C THR A 151 -13.82 1.90 15.36
N LEU A 152 -14.11 2.74 14.38
CA LEU A 152 -14.08 4.20 14.48
C LEU A 152 -15.45 4.75 14.08
N GLU A 153 -16.04 5.56 14.94
CA GLU A 153 -17.27 6.28 14.63
C GLU A 153 -16.95 7.71 14.22
N PHE A 154 -17.56 8.17 13.13
CA PHE A 154 -17.38 9.52 12.62
C PHE A 154 -18.68 10.02 11.95
N SER A 155 -18.82 11.33 11.82
CA SER A 155 -19.88 11.96 11.02
C SER A 155 -19.28 12.70 9.84
N LEU A 156 -19.94 12.62 8.69
CA LEU A 156 -19.62 13.44 7.54
C LEU A 156 -20.69 14.53 7.42
N ASP A 157 -20.28 15.78 7.17
CA ASP A 157 -21.22 16.87 6.96
C ASP A 157 -21.87 16.73 5.57
N ASP A 158 -23.20 16.74 5.52
CA ASP A 158 -23.99 16.49 4.31
C ASP A 158 -24.03 17.69 3.34
N ARG A 159 -23.22 18.72 3.60
CA ARG A 159 -23.10 19.88 2.70
C ARG A 159 -22.29 19.50 1.46
N GLY A 160 -22.99 19.34 0.34
CA GLY A 160 -22.35 19.43 -0.97
C GLY A 160 -21.90 20.88 -1.26
N PRO A 161 -20.91 21.10 -2.14
CA PRO A 161 -20.43 22.43 -2.50
C PRO A 161 -21.50 23.35 -3.14
N LEU A 162 -22.65 22.81 -3.55
CA LEU A 162 -23.80 23.59 -4.04
C LEU A 162 -24.80 24.04 -2.95
N SER A 163 -24.69 23.53 -1.72
CA SER A 163 -25.63 23.82 -0.63
C SER A 163 -25.41 25.20 0.02
N ASP A 164 -24.21 25.76 -0.10
CA ASP A 164 -23.81 26.99 0.60
C ASP A 164 -24.49 28.27 0.10
N SER A 165 -25.16 28.26 -1.05
CA SER A 165 -25.79 29.48 -1.60
C SER A 165 -27.26 29.68 -1.21
N TYR A 166 -27.95 28.66 -0.68
CA TYR A 166 -29.39 28.75 -0.37
C TYR A 166 -29.80 28.27 1.03
N ALA A 167 -28.90 27.61 1.79
CA ALA A 167 -29.25 26.98 3.06
C ALA A 167 -29.13 27.87 4.32
N ASP A 168 -29.06 29.20 4.18
CA ASP A 168 -28.89 30.12 5.32
C ASP A 168 -30.21 30.72 5.86
N LYS A 169 -31.37 30.13 5.52
CA LYS A 169 -32.69 30.66 5.95
C LYS A 169 -33.69 29.69 6.57
N ALA A 170 -33.32 28.44 6.83
CA ALA A 170 -34.16 27.55 7.62
C ALA A 170 -33.28 26.71 8.54
N GLY A 171 -33.38 26.95 9.85
CA GLY A 171 -32.68 26.21 10.90
C GLY A 171 -33.17 24.78 11.05
N ASN A 172 -33.07 23.98 9.99
CA ASN A 172 -33.13 22.53 10.09
C ASN A 172 -31.79 22.05 10.68
N PRO A 173 -31.79 21.29 11.80
CA PRO A 173 -30.57 20.67 12.27
C PRO A 173 -30.05 19.77 11.14
N ALA A 174 -28.80 19.99 10.72
CA ALA A 174 -28.16 19.12 9.75
C ALA A 174 -28.24 17.69 10.28
N ILE A 175 -28.93 16.80 9.55
CA ILE A 175 -28.93 15.37 9.85
C ILE A 175 -27.50 14.92 9.58
N GLN A 176 -26.68 14.83 10.62
CA GLN A 176 -25.34 14.27 10.46
C GLN A 176 -25.47 12.75 10.45
N THR A 177 -25.30 12.16 9.26
CA THR A 177 -25.24 10.71 9.14
C THR A 177 -23.99 10.21 9.86
N LYS A 178 -24.18 9.35 10.87
CA LYS A 178 -23.08 8.71 11.60
C LYS A 178 -22.66 7.46 10.86
N TYR A 179 -21.36 7.33 10.63
CA TYR A 179 -20.73 6.18 10.01
C TYR A 179 -19.84 5.46 11.01
N GLN A 180 -19.80 4.15 10.89
CA GLN A 180 -18.92 3.29 11.66
C GLN A 180 -17.94 2.61 10.69
N LEU A 181 -16.66 2.94 10.80
CA LEU A 181 -15.59 2.32 10.03
C LEU A 181 -15.01 1.16 10.82
N ILE A 182 -15.12 -0.05 10.27
CA ILE A 182 -14.55 -1.26 10.85
C ILE A 182 -13.30 -1.62 10.05
N ARG A 183 -12.13 -1.52 10.68
CA ARG A 183 -10.86 -1.91 10.07
C ARG A 183 -10.58 -3.39 10.34
N MET A 184 -10.24 -4.09 9.27
CA MET A 184 -9.76 -5.47 9.29
C MET A 184 -8.29 -5.55 8.90
N ASN A 185 -7.57 -6.53 9.46
CA ASN A 185 -6.16 -6.78 9.15
C ASN A 185 -6.04 -8.01 8.25
N SER A 186 -5.24 -7.90 7.17
CA SER A 186 -4.96 -8.99 6.24
C SER A 186 -4.16 -10.14 6.86
N LYS A 187 -3.36 -9.89 7.91
CA LYS A 187 -2.56 -10.93 8.58
C LYS A 187 -3.39 -11.92 9.41
N GLY A 188 -4.60 -11.56 9.81
CA GLY A 188 -5.54 -12.45 10.50
C GLY A 188 -6.41 -13.30 9.56
N LEU A 189 -6.30 -13.10 8.24
CA LEU A 189 -7.17 -13.74 7.24
C LEU A 189 -6.73 -15.16 6.84
N THR A 190 -5.54 -15.59 7.23
CA THR A 190 -5.04 -16.96 7.00
C THR A 190 -5.83 -18.03 7.79
N GLY A 191 -6.65 -17.63 8.76
CA GLY A 191 -7.51 -18.50 9.58
C GLY A 191 -8.97 -18.58 9.12
N GLY A 192 -9.26 -18.07 7.92
CA GLY A 192 -10.60 -18.03 7.34
C GLY A 192 -11.39 -16.80 7.78
N PHE A 193 -12.17 -16.26 6.86
CA PHE A 193 -13.11 -15.16 6.99
C PHE A 193 -14.25 -15.38 8.03
N LYS A 194 -14.03 -16.19 9.06
CA LYS A 194 -15.03 -16.54 10.09
C LYS A 194 -15.61 -15.32 10.80
N CYS A 195 -14.82 -14.26 10.93
CA CYS A 195 -15.28 -12.99 11.50
C CYS A 195 -16.14 -12.15 10.54
N LEU A 196 -16.08 -12.39 9.22
CA LEU A 196 -16.93 -11.69 8.26
C LEU A 196 -18.41 -12.02 8.46
N GLY A 197 -18.71 -13.28 8.78
CA GLY A 197 -20.08 -13.71 9.05
C GLY A 197 -20.68 -13.17 10.35
N MET A 198 -19.87 -12.52 11.19
CA MET A 198 -20.35 -11.85 12.42
C MET A 198 -20.71 -10.38 12.19
N LEU A 199 -20.49 -9.87 10.98
CA LEU A 199 -20.77 -8.47 10.66
C LEU A 199 -22.10 -8.40 9.92
N GLU A 200 -23.07 -7.84 10.62
CA GLU A 200 -24.39 -7.55 10.10
C GLU A 200 -24.42 -6.10 9.60
N ASP A 201 -25.29 -5.81 8.63
CA ASP A 201 -25.59 -4.46 8.12
C ASP A 201 -24.39 -3.67 7.55
N ILE A 202 -23.44 -4.34 6.89
CA ILE A 202 -22.36 -3.65 6.16
C ILE A 202 -22.93 -2.94 4.93
N ARG A 203 -22.81 -1.60 4.94
CA ARG A 203 -23.29 -0.72 3.86
C ARG A 203 -22.37 -0.65 2.64
N ALA A 204 -21.06 -0.75 2.83
CA ALA A 204 -20.08 -0.78 1.75
C ALA A 204 -18.77 -1.42 2.20
N ILE A 205 -18.03 -1.99 1.26
CA ILE A 205 -16.69 -2.51 1.47
C ILE A 205 -15.70 -1.54 0.85
N ILE A 206 -14.72 -1.11 1.65
CA ILE A 206 -13.60 -0.29 1.16
C ILE A 206 -12.38 -1.20 1.12
N PHE A 207 -11.90 -1.52 -0.07
CA PHE A 207 -10.69 -2.32 -0.26
C PHE A 207 -9.55 -1.43 -0.72
N CYS A 208 -8.42 -1.47 -0.01
CA CYS A 208 -7.27 -0.61 -0.30
C CYS A 208 -6.12 -1.44 -0.86
N ILE A 209 -5.61 -1.06 -2.04
CA ILE A 209 -4.46 -1.70 -2.70
C ILE A 209 -3.37 -0.68 -2.91
N SER A 210 -2.13 -1.04 -2.60
CA SER A 210 -0.96 -0.23 -2.92
C SER A 210 -0.62 -0.39 -4.41
N LEU A 211 -0.66 0.71 -5.17
CA LEU A 211 -0.21 0.71 -6.56
C LEU A 211 1.30 0.49 -6.66
N ALA A 212 2.07 0.81 -5.63
CA ALA A 212 3.52 0.68 -5.64
C ALA A 212 4.02 -0.77 -5.49
N ASP A 213 3.13 -1.73 -5.25
CA ASP A 213 3.47 -3.12 -4.93
C ASP A 213 3.65 -4.01 -6.18
N TYR A 214 3.48 -3.47 -7.40
CA TYR A 214 3.51 -4.24 -8.64
C TYR A 214 4.86 -4.89 -8.96
N ASP A 215 5.96 -4.33 -8.49
CA ASP A 215 7.33 -4.84 -8.66
C ASP A 215 7.87 -5.48 -7.38
N GLN A 216 7.12 -5.46 -6.28
CA GLN A 216 7.55 -5.97 -5.00
C GLN A 216 7.16 -7.43 -4.82
N THR A 217 8.07 -8.23 -4.28
CA THR A 217 7.79 -9.61 -3.87
C THR A 217 7.68 -9.73 -2.36
N TRP A 218 6.97 -10.76 -1.93
CA TRP A 218 6.76 -11.15 -0.55
C TRP A 218 7.07 -12.63 -0.43
N VAL A 219 7.91 -13.00 0.52
CA VAL A 219 8.18 -14.41 0.84
C VAL A 219 7.09 -14.90 1.77
N GLN A 220 6.23 -15.78 1.28
CA GLN A 220 5.23 -16.43 2.12
C GLN A 220 5.90 -17.43 3.05
N SER A 221 5.20 -17.86 4.12
CA SER A 221 5.70 -18.90 5.04
C SER A 221 6.05 -20.24 4.36
N SER A 222 5.58 -20.45 3.12
CA SER A 222 5.92 -21.58 2.25
C SER A 222 7.30 -21.48 1.59
N GLY A 223 7.97 -20.32 1.66
CA GLY A 223 9.29 -20.07 1.09
C GLY A 223 9.31 -19.61 -0.36
N GLU A 224 8.18 -19.64 -1.07
CA GLU A 224 8.10 -19.15 -2.45
C GLU A 224 7.87 -17.63 -2.49
N PRO A 225 8.67 -16.88 -3.28
CA PRO A 225 8.45 -15.45 -3.47
C PRO A 225 7.22 -15.24 -4.36
N CYS A 226 6.22 -14.54 -3.83
CA CYS A 226 5.03 -14.15 -4.58
C CYS A 226 5.00 -12.63 -4.75
N ASN A 227 4.55 -12.15 -5.92
CA ASN A 227 4.38 -10.72 -6.15
C ASN A 227 3.26 -10.15 -5.26
N LYS A 228 3.50 -9.02 -4.60
CA LYS A 228 2.55 -8.41 -3.65
C LYS A 228 1.25 -7.95 -4.31
N MET A 229 1.31 -7.46 -5.54
CA MET A 229 0.10 -7.08 -6.30
C MET A 229 -0.74 -8.31 -6.64
N ILE A 230 -0.11 -9.44 -7.00
CA ILE A 230 -0.80 -10.71 -7.25
C ILE A 230 -1.46 -11.22 -5.97
N ALA A 231 -0.75 -11.21 -4.85
CA ALA A 231 -1.33 -11.58 -3.55
C ALA A 231 -2.50 -10.66 -3.16
N SER A 232 -2.42 -9.36 -3.45
CA SER A 232 -3.50 -8.41 -3.20
C SER A 232 -4.71 -8.63 -4.11
N ARG A 233 -4.48 -9.04 -5.37
CA ARG A 233 -5.52 -9.46 -6.31
C ARG A 233 -6.25 -10.70 -5.79
N ASP A 234 -5.51 -11.72 -5.38
CA ASP A 234 -6.10 -12.98 -4.90
C ASP A 234 -6.92 -12.74 -3.63
N LEU A 235 -6.38 -11.93 -2.70
CA LEU A 235 -7.13 -11.52 -1.51
C LEU A 235 -8.39 -10.73 -1.84
N PHE A 236 -8.32 -9.83 -2.82
CA PHE A 236 -9.50 -9.09 -3.29
C PHE A 236 -10.55 -10.05 -3.84
N GLU A 237 -10.13 -11.01 -4.66
CA GLU A 237 -11.00 -12.03 -5.24
C GLU A 237 -11.69 -12.88 -4.17
N ASP A 238 -10.95 -13.29 -3.13
CA ASP A 238 -11.49 -14.04 -2.00
C ASP A 238 -12.52 -13.24 -1.19
N VAL A 239 -12.28 -11.94 -0.99
CA VAL A 239 -13.22 -11.04 -0.30
C VAL A 239 -14.51 -10.89 -1.09
N ILE A 240 -14.44 -10.64 -2.40
CA ILE A 240 -15.64 -10.40 -3.22
C ILE A 240 -16.47 -11.67 -3.45
N ARG A 241 -15.85 -12.86 -3.34
CA ARG A 241 -16.55 -14.16 -3.39
C ARG A 241 -17.28 -14.51 -2.10
N HIS A 242 -17.03 -13.77 -1.02
CA HIS A 242 -17.60 -14.13 0.28
C HIS A 242 -19.13 -13.87 0.30
N PRO A 243 -19.96 -14.85 0.71
CA PRO A 243 -21.43 -14.72 0.66
C PRO A 243 -22.00 -13.52 1.41
N SER A 244 -21.35 -13.10 2.51
CA SER A 244 -21.77 -11.93 3.28
C SER A 244 -21.74 -10.60 2.51
N PHE A 245 -21.13 -10.59 1.31
CA PHE A 245 -20.88 -9.39 0.51
C PHE A 245 -21.52 -9.45 -0.89
N GLU A 246 -22.42 -10.41 -1.10
CA GLU A 246 -23.08 -10.63 -2.39
C GLU A 246 -23.90 -9.42 -2.85
N ASP A 247 -24.51 -8.66 -1.93
CA ASP A 247 -25.29 -7.46 -2.26
C ASP A 247 -24.61 -6.14 -1.84
N THR A 248 -23.42 -6.21 -1.25
CA THR A 248 -22.75 -5.02 -0.71
C THR A 248 -21.94 -4.29 -1.81
N PRO A 249 -22.08 -2.96 -1.97
CA PRO A 249 -21.25 -2.21 -2.91
C PRO A 249 -19.78 -2.20 -2.48
N CYS A 250 -18.88 -2.39 -3.45
CA CYS A 250 -17.44 -2.40 -3.22
C CYS A 250 -16.78 -1.16 -3.83
N VAL A 251 -15.95 -0.48 -3.01
CA VAL A 251 -15.11 0.64 -3.41
C VAL A 251 -13.65 0.23 -3.28
N LEU A 252 -12.94 0.25 -4.40
CA LEU A 252 -11.50 0.00 -4.49
C LEU A 252 -10.73 1.33 -4.43
N LEU A 253 -9.90 1.49 -3.41
CA LEU A 253 -8.97 2.60 -3.28
C LEU A 253 -7.58 2.13 -3.76
N LEU A 254 -7.13 2.69 -4.87
CA LEU A 254 -5.79 2.47 -5.41
C LEU A 254 -4.85 3.53 -4.81
N ASN A 255 -4.17 3.14 -3.74
CA ASN A 255 -3.36 3.97 -2.87
C ASN A 255 -1.88 4.03 -3.30
N LYS A 256 -1.09 4.88 -2.65
CA LYS A 256 0.35 5.12 -2.93
C LYS A 256 0.58 5.57 -4.38
N TYR A 257 -0.33 6.38 -4.93
CA TYR A 257 -0.18 6.88 -6.30
C TYR A 257 1.06 7.76 -6.48
N ASP A 258 1.45 8.51 -5.46
CA ASP A 258 2.70 9.26 -5.37
C ASP A 258 3.93 8.37 -5.62
N ALA A 259 4.07 7.29 -4.85
CA ALA A 259 5.17 6.34 -5.02
C ALA A 259 5.10 5.63 -6.39
N PHE A 260 3.90 5.32 -6.86
CA PHE A 260 3.68 4.71 -8.17
C PHE A 260 4.10 5.63 -9.34
N GLU A 261 3.77 6.92 -9.27
CA GLU A 261 4.09 7.90 -10.31
C GLU A 261 5.60 8.09 -10.49
N GLU A 262 6.36 8.08 -9.40
CA GLU A 262 7.82 8.12 -9.45
C GLU A 262 8.41 6.81 -10.01
N LYS A 263 7.84 5.67 -9.60
CA LYS A 263 8.38 4.34 -9.90
C LYS A 263 8.12 3.89 -11.33
N ILE A 264 6.93 4.17 -11.88
CA ILE A 264 6.53 3.72 -13.22
C ILE A 264 7.41 4.30 -14.35
N SER A 265 8.07 5.41 -14.07
CA SER A 265 9.05 6.03 -14.98
C SER A 265 10.37 5.23 -15.05
N ARG A 266 10.64 4.38 -14.06
CA ARG A 266 11.88 3.59 -13.93
C ARG A 266 11.65 2.10 -14.18
N VAL A 267 10.56 1.56 -13.63
CA VAL A 267 10.22 0.13 -13.69
C VAL A 267 8.89 -0.02 -14.44
N PRO A 268 8.85 -0.68 -15.61
CA PRO A 268 7.61 -0.83 -16.38
C PRO A 268 6.61 -1.74 -15.66
N LEU A 269 5.32 -1.51 -15.90
CA LEU A 269 4.24 -2.30 -15.29
C LEU A 269 4.29 -3.79 -15.67
N THR A 270 4.88 -4.09 -16.84
CA THR A 270 5.02 -5.44 -17.41
C THR A 270 5.88 -6.39 -16.59
N VAL A 271 6.56 -5.90 -15.54
CA VAL A 271 7.27 -6.75 -14.56
C VAL A 271 6.29 -7.62 -13.78
N CYS A 272 5.08 -7.12 -13.53
CA CYS A 272 4.02 -7.93 -12.94
C CYS A 272 3.41 -8.82 -14.03
N GLU A 273 3.40 -10.14 -13.81
CA GLU A 273 2.84 -11.12 -14.77
C GLU A 273 1.38 -10.81 -15.13
N TRP A 274 0.60 -10.30 -14.18
CA TRP A 274 -0.80 -9.94 -14.41
C TRP A 274 -1.00 -8.73 -15.33
N PHE A 275 0.05 -7.91 -15.50
CA PHE A 275 0.05 -6.71 -16.34
C PHE A 275 1.00 -6.84 -17.55
N ALA A 276 1.39 -8.06 -17.93
CA ALA A 276 2.32 -8.31 -19.03
C ALA A 276 1.85 -7.74 -20.39
N ASP A 277 0.54 -7.61 -20.57
CA ASP A 277 -0.11 -7.06 -21.76
C ASP A 277 -0.23 -5.52 -21.77
N PHE A 278 0.31 -4.84 -20.76
CA PHE A 278 0.29 -3.38 -20.71
C PHE A 278 1.14 -2.76 -21.81
N SER A 279 0.49 -2.01 -22.72
CA SER A 279 1.16 -1.23 -23.75
C SER A 279 0.72 0.24 -23.67
N PRO A 280 1.60 1.17 -23.27
CA PRO A 280 1.24 2.58 -23.19
C PRO A 280 1.10 3.17 -24.60
N VAL A 281 -0.10 3.63 -24.94
CA VAL A 281 -0.32 4.41 -26.16
C VAL A 281 0.39 5.76 -26.00
N ARG A 282 1.43 6.02 -26.79
CA ARG A 282 2.12 7.32 -26.82
C ARG A 282 1.31 8.29 -27.69
N PRO A 283 0.68 9.33 -27.15
CA PRO A 283 -0.06 10.28 -27.98
C PRO A 283 0.93 11.09 -28.82
N HIS A 284 0.75 11.08 -30.14
CA HIS A 284 1.68 11.75 -31.04
C HIS A 284 1.63 13.28 -30.97
N HIS A 285 0.50 13.89 -30.61
CA HIS A 285 0.40 15.35 -30.51
C HIS A 285 -0.78 15.78 -29.61
N THR A 286 -0.61 15.75 -28.28
CA THR A 286 -1.32 16.62 -27.32
C THR A 286 -0.78 16.34 -25.92
N SER A 287 -0.24 17.38 -25.29
CA SER A 287 0.15 17.45 -23.90
C SER A 287 -0.98 17.02 -22.94
N GLN A 288 -0.74 16.06 -22.04
CA GLN A 288 -0.96 16.16 -20.57
C GLN A 288 -1.21 14.85 -19.81
N THR A 289 -1.45 13.70 -20.44
CA THR A 289 -1.66 12.45 -19.67
C THR A 289 -0.32 11.77 -19.38
N SER A 290 0.10 11.78 -18.11
CA SER A 290 1.34 11.13 -17.68
C SER A 290 1.27 9.62 -17.92
N LEU A 291 2.42 8.98 -18.14
CA LEU A 291 2.49 7.52 -18.26
C LEU A 291 1.88 6.83 -17.02
N ALA A 292 2.02 7.46 -15.85
CA ALA A 292 1.39 7.03 -14.61
C ALA A 292 -0.14 7.05 -14.68
N SER A 293 -0.75 8.05 -15.30
CA SER A 293 -2.22 8.10 -15.49
C SER A 293 -2.72 6.97 -16.39
N HIS A 294 -2.03 6.69 -17.50
CA HIS A 294 -2.39 5.55 -18.37
C HIS A 294 -2.27 4.20 -17.63
N ALA A 295 -1.17 4.02 -16.88
CA ALA A 295 -0.95 2.81 -16.10
C ALA A 295 -1.99 2.66 -14.97
N TYR A 296 -2.37 3.76 -14.31
CA TYR A 296 -3.44 3.77 -13.31
C TYR A 296 -4.77 3.29 -13.88
N TYR A 297 -5.21 3.87 -15.01
CA TYR A 297 -6.48 3.46 -15.63
C TYR A 297 -6.45 2.00 -16.08
N TYR A 298 -5.30 1.54 -16.57
CA TYR A 298 -5.13 0.15 -16.93
C TYR A 298 -5.30 -0.80 -15.74
N VAL A 299 -4.62 -0.52 -14.62
CA VAL A 299 -4.77 -1.31 -13.39
C VAL A 299 -6.23 -1.27 -12.91
N ALA A 300 -6.87 -0.09 -12.93
CA ALA A 300 -8.27 0.04 -12.56
C ALA A 300 -9.21 -0.79 -13.44
N VAL A 301 -8.96 -0.86 -14.75
CA VAL A 301 -9.74 -1.71 -15.69
C VAL A 301 -9.54 -3.19 -15.36
N LYS A 302 -8.31 -3.65 -15.13
CA LYS A 302 -8.05 -5.06 -14.76
C LYS A 302 -8.81 -5.49 -13.49
N PHE A 303 -8.87 -4.63 -12.47
CA PHE A 303 -9.67 -4.91 -11.28
C PHE A 303 -11.18 -4.87 -11.54
N LYS A 304 -11.65 -3.96 -12.41
CA LYS A 304 -13.06 -3.91 -12.82
C LYS A 304 -13.47 -5.16 -13.60
N ASP A 305 -12.61 -5.65 -14.48
CA ASP A 305 -12.85 -6.87 -15.26
C ASP A 305 -12.92 -8.09 -14.32
N LEU A 306 -11.97 -8.19 -13.38
CA LEU A 306 -11.98 -9.22 -12.34
C LEU A 306 -13.28 -9.17 -11.53
N TYR A 307 -13.66 -7.99 -11.04
CA TYR A 307 -14.90 -7.84 -10.28
C TYR A 307 -16.14 -8.19 -11.10
N SER A 308 -16.22 -7.74 -12.35
CA SER A 308 -17.35 -8.03 -13.25
C SER A 308 -17.50 -9.52 -13.53
N SER A 309 -16.38 -10.26 -13.58
CA SER A 309 -16.39 -11.71 -13.77
C SER A 309 -16.90 -12.51 -12.58
N VAL A 310 -16.78 -11.97 -11.36
CA VAL A 310 -17.19 -12.65 -10.11
C VAL A 310 -18.56 -12.16 -9.62
N ALA A 311 -18.85 -10.87 -9.78
CA ALA A 311 -19.99 -10.20 -9.18
C ALA A 311 -21.17 -9.97 -10.14
N ASP A 312 -21.29 -10.81 -11.18
CA ASP A 312 -22.38 -10.86 -12.16
C ASP A 312 -22.80 -9.46 -12.70
N GLY A 313 -21.83 -8.71 -13.22
CA GLY A 313 -22.10 -7.40 -13.86
C GLY A 313 -22.31 -6.21 -12.91
N ARG A 314 -22.09 -6.37 -11.60
CA ARG A 314 -22.05 -5.23 -10.66
C ARG A 314 -20.87 -4.29 -10.97
N LYS A 315 -21.05 -3.00 -10.63
CA LYS A 315 -20.04 -1.96 -10.88
C LYS A 315 -19.07 -1.86 -9.70
N LEU A 316 -17.78 -2.01 -10.00
CA LEU A 316 -16.71 -1.66 -9.06
C LEU A 316 -16.40 -0.17 -9.13
N PHE A 317 -16.49 0.51 -7.99
CA PHE A 317 -16.12 1.91 -7.86
C PHE A 317 -14.64 2.01 -7.54
N VAL A 318 -13.86 2.68 -8.38
CA VAL A 318 -12.41 2.80 -8.20
C VAL A 318 -12.05 4.26 -7.98
N PHE A 319 -11.23 4.55 -6.97
CA PHE A 319 -10.76 5.90 -6.66
C PHE A 319 -9.25 5.89 -6.42
N GLN A 320 -8.56 6.91 -6.92
CA GLN A 320 -7.13 7.11 -6.77
C GLN A 320 -6.85 7.78 -5.42
N THR A 321 -5.93 7.24 -4.62
CA THR A 321 -5.63 7.79 -3.30
C THR A 321 -4.14 7.98 -3.03
N LYS A 322 -3.86 9.01 -2.24
CA LYS A 322 -2.59 9.25 -1.57
C LYS A 322 -2.90 9.37 -0.08
N ALA A 323 -2.85 8.26 0.65
CA ALA A 323 -3.35 8.18 2.02
C ALA A 323 -2.61 9.10 3.01
N LEU A 324 -1.39 9.55 2.67
CA LEU A 324 -0.61 10.49 3.47
C LEU A 324 -1.09 11.95 3.29
N GLU A 325 -1.87 12.24 2.24
CA GLU A 325 -2.42 13.55 1.97
C GLU A 325 -3.88 13.63 2.44
N ARG A 326 -4.15 14.46 3.46
CA ARG A 326 -5.50 14.62 4.05
C ARG A 326 -6.58 14.92 3.01
N ARG A 327 -6.29 15.81 2.06
CA ARG A 327 -7.25 16.21 1.00
C ARG A 327 -7.74 15.03 0.18
N THR A 328 -6.83 14.15 -0.21
CA THR A 328 -7.14 13.00 -1.07
C THR A 328 -7.96 11.95 -0.32
N VAL A 329 -7.74 11.82 1.00
CA VAL A 329 -8.57 10.97 1.86
C VAL A 329 -9.98 11.56 2.03
N ASP A 330 -10.09 12.87 2.27
CA ASP A 330 -11.39 13.55 2.36
C ASP A 330 -12.20 13.40 1.06
N ASP A 331 -11.54 13.54 -0.10
CA ASP A 331 -12.14 13.34 -1.41
C ASP A 331 -12.58 11.88 -1.63
N ALA A 332 -11.78 10.91 -1.17
CA ALA A 332 -12.15 9.49 -1.24
C ALA A 332 -13.39 9.17 -0.39
N PHE A 333 -13.48 9.69 0.83
CA PHE A 333 -14.65 9.51 1.68
C PHE A 333 -15.89 10.22 1.11
N ARG A 334 -15.72 11.39 0.49
CA ARG A 334 -16.81 12.06 -0.25
C ARG A 334 -17.29 11.20 -1.41
N TYR A 335 -16.37 10.59 -2.16
CA TYR A 335 -16.70 9.67 -3.24
C TYR A 335 -17.45 8.42 -2.74
N ILE A 336 -16.97 7.79 -1.66
CA ILE A 336 -17.65 6.64 -1.02
C ILE A 336 -19.07 7.01 -0.59
N ARG A 337 -19.27 8.22 -0.04
CA ARG A 337 -20.61 8.69 0.32
C ARG A 337 -21.54 8.79 -0.88
N GLU A 338 -21.07 9.30 -2.02
CA GLU A 338 -21.89 9.34 -3.24
C GLU A 338 -22.22 7.93 -3.76
N VAL A 339 -21.30 6.97 -3.61
CA VAL A 339 -21.56 5.56 -3.94
C VAL A 339 -22.67 4.99 -3.05
N LEU A 340 -22.61 5.22 -1.75
CA LEU A 340 -23.66 4.80 -0.80
C LEU A 340 -25.01 5.43 -1.14
N ARG A 341 -25.02 6.72 -1.49
CA ARG A 341 -26.23 7.43 -1.87
C ARG A 341 -26.83 6.90 -3.18
N TRP A 342 -25.98 6.53 -4.14
CA TRP A 342 -26.40 5.91 -5.39
C TRP A 342 -27.01 4.52 -5.17
N ASP A 343 -26.43 3.73 -4.25
CA ASP A 343 -26.97 2.43 -3.86
C ASP A 343 -28.34 2.56 -3.18
N ASP A 344 -28.52 3.55 -2.29
CA ASP A 344 -29.81 3.85 -1.65
C ASP A 344 -30.90 4.19 -2.69
N VAL A 345 -30.56 5.02 -3.69
CA VAL A 345 -31.50 5.37 -4.76
C VAL A 345 -31.87 4.13 -5.59
N LYS A 346 -30.87 3.33 -5.99
CA LYS A 346 -31.09 2.10 -6.75
C LYS A 346 -32.03 1.12 -6.01
N ASN A 347 -31.84 0.96 -4.71
CA ASN A 347 -32.68 0.12 -3.88
C ASN A 347 -34.09 0.69 -3.69
N SER A 348 -34.22 2.03 -3.63
CA SER A 348 -35.53 2.70 -3.56
C SER A 348 -36.34 2.61 -4.86
N ASP A 349 -35.69 2.77 -6.02
CA ASP A 349 -36.34 2.69 -7.33
C ASP A 349 -36.76 1.25 -7.68
N ALA A 350 -35.99 0.25 -7.23
CA ALA A 350 -36.38 -1.17 -7.34
C ALA A 350 -37.67 -1.49 -6.58
N GLY A 351 -37.98 -0.75 -5.50
CA GLY A 351 -39.22 -0.86 -4.74
C GLY A 351 -40.45 -0.30 -5.46
N TYR A 352 -40.28 0.68 -6.35
CA TYR A 352 -41.39 1.28 -7.11
C TYR A 352 -41.75 0.49 -8.38
N CYS A 353 -40.82 -0.30 -8.93
CA CYS A 353 -41.08 -1.11 -10.13
C CYS A 353 -41.87 -2.41 -9.88
N SER A 354 -42.22 -2.74 -8.63
CA SER A 354 -42.99 -3.96 -8.33
C SER A 354 -44.47 -3.72 -7.97
N ALA A 355 -44.99 -2.49 -8.07
CA ALA A 355 -46.34 -2.17 -7.60
C ALA A 355 -47.34 -1.65 -8.65
N ASP A 356 -46.95 -1.35 -9.89
CA ASP A 356 -47.90 -0.82 -10.89
C ASP A 356 -47.65 -1.36 -12.32
N GLU A 357 -47.84 -2.65 -12.52
CA GLU A 357 -48.31 -3.18 -13.82
C GLU A 357 -49.44 -4.21 -13.59
N SER A 358 -50.57 -3.76 -13.03
CA SER A 358 -51.83 -4.52 -13.11
C SER A 358 -53.06 -3.64 -13.01
N SER A 359 -53.19 -2.62 -13.86
CA SER A 359 -54.42 -1.81 -13.90
C SER A 359 -54.69 -1.15 -15.25
N TYR A 360 -54.50 -1.86 -16.36
CA TYR A 360 -55.20 -1.55 -17.61
C TYR A 360 -55.60 -2.85 -18.34
N SER A 361 -56.50 -3.63 -17.74
CA SER A 361 -57.39 -4.49 -18.52
C SER A 361 -58.48 -3.61 -19.11
N VAL A 362 -58.32 -3.23 -20.38
CA VAL A 362 -59.41 -2.66 -21.16
C VAL A 362 -60.34 -3.83 -21.51
N ASP A 363 -61.42 -3.98 -20.73
CA ASP A 363 -62.49 -4.92 -21.02
C ASP A 363 -63.16 -4.54 -22.35
N MET A 364 -62.82 -5.30 -23.37
CA MET A 364 -63.51 -5.34 -24.65
C MET A 364 -64.81 -6.12 -24.45
N THR A 365 -65.89 -5.42 -24.07
CA THR A 365 -67.25 -5.99 -24.05
C THR A 365 -67.98 -5.57 -25.32
N THR A 366 -67.84 -6.40 -26.35
CA THR A 366 -68.82 -6.55 -27.41
C THR A 366 -70.08 -7.23 -26.88
N SER A 367 -71.27 -6.70 -27.21
CA SER A 367 -72.52 -7.48 -27.24
C SER A 367 -73.66 -6.69 -27.93
N PRO A 368 -74.70 -7.38 -28.44
CA PRO A 368 -75.13 -7.25 -29.83
C PRO A 368 -76.59 -6.78 -30.01
N SER A 369 -76.97 -6.67 -31.30
CA SER A 369 -78.30 -6.46 -31.92
C SER A 369 -78.71 -5.01 -32.15
#